data_AF-A0A091QL69-F1
#
_entry.id   AF-A0A091QL69-F1
#
_cell.length_a   1.000
_cell.length_b   1.000
_cell.length_c   1.000
_cell.angle_alpha   90.00
_cell.angle_beta   90.00
_cell.angle_gamma   90.00
#
_symmetry.space_group_name_H-M   'P 1'
#
loop_
_entity.id
_entity.type
_entity.pdbx_description
1 polymer ?
#
loop_
_entity_poly.entity_id
_entity_poly.type
_entity_poly.pdbx_seq_one_letter_code
_entity_poly.pdbx_strand_id
1 'polypeptide(L)'
;MWTVVGEALSGSGEMLLEPLQSVGESLKWEKQKEAEWLSSGQETESVSTWSPNFWRKDLEEKLIQYMSAQIPLFVSSSNTDDNALKQHLRELETAFLPSLEHRSDVFKEAGLLVTYACCCHASLSAHLSSLTDNNHCSFIQCLLVYEWSLKMHKSGSETCVRPRQTPQHNLPLDVQCLVRIILKMEEKLLAAARKEVCKALKEAFDIEKPPCADAAVIQILTEKTEAAWRVNESLSEKVEAVCLEECLRFLE
;
A
#
# COMPACT_ATOMS: atom_id res chain seq x y z
N MET A 1 -16.75 -19.95 -10.11
CA MET A 1 -16.36 -18.53 -10.05
C MET A 1 -14.85 -18.36 -10.12
N TRP A 2 -14.08 -18.80 -9.11
CA TRP A 2 -12.61 -18.64 -9.12
C TRP A 2 -11.93 -19.20 -10.37
N THR A 3 -12.29 -20.39 -10.85
CA THR A 3 -11.69 -20.99 -12.07
C THR A 3 -11.72 -20.03 -13.25
N VAL A 4 -12.87 -19.41 -13.52
CA VAL A 4 -13.05 -18.44 -14.61
C VAL A 4 -12.16 -17.21 -14.43
N VAL A 5 -12.08 -16.70 -13.21
CA VAL A 5 -11.23 -15.55 -12.88
C VAL A 5 -9.75 -15.91 -12.98
N GLY A 6 -9.35 -17.10 -12.55
CA GLY A 6 -7.98 -17.61 -12.65
C GLY A 6 -7.53 -17.76 -14.10
N GLU A 7 -8.38 -18.30 -14.97
CA GLU A 7 -8.11 -18.42 -16.41
C GLU A 7 -7.98 -17.05 -17.09
N ALA A 8 -8.77 -16.06 -16.64
CA ALA A 8 -8.69 -14.69 -17.14
C ALA A 8 -7.36 -14.03 -16.76
N LEU A 9 -6.84 -14.35 -15.58
CA LEU A 9 -5.57 -13.84 -15.09
C LEU A 9 -4.37 -14.52 -15.76
N SER A 10 -4.46 -15.82 -16.11
CA SER A 10 -3.40 -16.55 -16.81
C SER A 10 -3.31 -16.23 -18.31
N GLY A 11 -4.31 -15.54 -18.87
CA GLY A 11 -4.36 -15.21 -20.30
C GLY A 11 -4.49 -16.44 -21.20
N SER A 12 -4.90 -17.58 -20.64
CA SER A 12 -4.92 -18.88 -21.32
C SER A 12 -6.24 -19.20 -22.02
N GLY A 13 -7.26 -18.34 -21.92
CA GLY A 13 -8.58 -18.58 -22.50
C GLY A 13 -8.92 -17.60 -23.61
N GLU A 14 -8.97 -18.10 -24.84
CA GLU A 14 -9.76 -17.46 -25.89
C GLU A 14 -11.24 -17.56 -25.49
N MET A 15 -11.92 -16.41 -25.31
CA MET A 15 -13.34 -16.26 -24.93
C MET A 15 -13.73 -16.44 -23.44
N LEU A 16 -13.10 -15.70 -22.51
CA LEU A 16 -13.51 -15.67 -21.09
C LEU A 16 -14.46 -14.53 -20.71
N LEU A 17 -14.78 -13.62 -21.62
CA LEU A 17 -15.56 -12.42 -21.30
C LEU A 17 -16.97 -12.74 -20.77
N GLU A 18 -17.72 -13.59 -21.47
CA GLU A 18 -19.09 -13.96 -21.06
C GLU A 18 -19.12 -14.71 -19.72
N PRO A 19 -18.26 -15.73 -19.48
CA PRO A 19 -18.10 -16.32 -18.16
C PRO A 19 -17.75 -15.32 -17.05
N LEU A 20 -16.85 -14.36 -17.31
CA LEU A 20 -16.48 -13.32 -16.34
C LEU A 20 -17.62 -12.34 -16.07
N GLN A 21 -18.41 -11.98 -17.09
CA GLN A 21 -19.59 -11.15 -16.92
C GLN A 21 -20.61 -11.84 -16.01
N SER A 22 -20.84 -13.14 -16.17
CA SER A 22 -21.68 -13.94 -15.27
C SER A 22 -21.19 -13.90 -13.82
N VAL A 23 -19.87 -13.90 -13.60
CA VAL A 23 -19.28 -13.69 -12.28
C VAL A 23 -19.61 -12.28 -11.75
N GLY A 24 -19.41 -11.24 -12.56
CA GLY A 24 -19.76 -9.87 -12.21
C GLY A 24 -21.22 -9.68 -11.84
N GLU A 25 -22.14 -10.28 -12.59
CA GLU A 25 -23.58 -10.28 -12.30
C GLU A 25 -23.91 -11.02 -11.01
N SER A 26 -23.28 -12.16 -10.75
CA SER A 26 -23.46 -12.93 -9.52
C SER A 26 -23.06 -12.11 -8.28
N LEU A 27 -21.95 -11.37 -8.34
CA LEU A 27 -21.51 -10.50 -7.24
C LEU A 27 -22.42 -9.28 -7.03
N LYS A 28 -23.01 -8.75 -8.11
CA LYS A 28 -24.01 -7.67 -8.03
C LYS A 28 -25.30 -8.18 -7.37
N TRP A 29 -25.77 -9.35 -7.78
CA TRP A 29 -26.93 -10.01 -7.18
C TRP A 29 -26.72 -10.30 -5.69
N GLU A 30 -25.53 -10.81 -5.31
CA GLU A 30 -25.16 -11.02 -3.92
C GLU A 30 -25.19 -9.72 -3.11
N LYS A 31 -24.64 -8.62 -3.65
CA LYS A 31 -24.68 -7.29 -3.00
C LYS A 31 -26.11 -6.83 -2.73
N GLN A 32 -26.98 -7.03 -3.70
CA GLN A 32 -28.37 -6.63 -3.60
C GLN A 32 -29.08 -7.46 -2.51
N LYS A 33 -28.85 -8.77 -2.46
CA LYS A 33 -29.41 -9.65 -1.43
C LYS A 33 -28.90 -9.32 -0.03
N GLU A 34 -27.63 -8.97 0.11
CA GLU A 34 -27.07 -8.48 1.37
C GLU A 34 -27.78 -7.19 1.83
N ALA A 35 -28.01 -6.23 0.93
CA ALA A 35 -28.72 -4.99 1.26
C ALA A 35 -30.22 -5.22 1.60
N GLU A 36 -30.90 -6.10 0.86
CA GLU A 36 -32.28 -6.51 1.16
C GLU A 36 -32.37 -7.18 2.54
N TRP A 37 -31.41 -8.05 2.87
CA TRP A 37 -31.35 -8.71 4.17
C TRP A 37 -31.11 -7.71 5.31
N LEU A 38 -30.11 -6.81 5.17
CA LEU A 38 -29.79 -5.80 6.18
C LEU A 38 -30.92 -4.77 6.40
N SER A 39 -31.68 -4.44 5.35
CA SER A 39 -32.81 -3.50 5.44
C SER A 39 -34.10 -4.13 6.00
N SER A 40 -34.18 -5.47 6.05
CA SER A 40 -35.39 -6.18 6.47
C SER A 40 -35.64 -6.17 7.99
N GLY A 41 -34.68 -5.72 8.80
CA GLY A 41 -34.87 -5.50 10.25
C GLY A 41 -35.44 -6.68 11.04
N GLN A 42 -35.36 -7.91 10.52
CA GLN A 42 -35.97 -9.08 11.16
C GLN A 42 -35.11 -9.58 12.32
N GLU A 43 -35.28 -8.94 13.48
CA GLU A 43 -35.28 -9.64 14.76
C GLU A 43 -36.55 -10.49 14.85
N THR A 44 -36.60 -11.65 14.18
CA THR A 44 -37.55 -12.70 14.58
C THR A 44 -37.01 -14.07 14.18
N GLU A 45 -36.96 -14.93 15.19
CA GLU A 45 -36.56 -16.32 15.21
C GLU A 45 -37.09 -17.15 14.03
N SER A 46 -36.19 -17.80 13.27
CA SER A 46 -36.15 -19.27 13.11
C SER A 46 -35.21 -19.68 11.98
N VAL A 47 -34.19 -20.45 12.37
CA VAL A 47 -33.57 -21.58 11.64
C VAL A 47 -33.51 -21.47 10.11
N SER A 48 -32.83 -20.44 9.62
CA SER A 48 -32.23 -20.48 8.28
C SER A 48 -30.72 -20.43 8.48
N THR A 49 -30.03 -21.57 8.38
CA THR A 49 -28.56 -21.67 8.25
C THR A 49 -28.04 -21.03 6.95
N TRP A 50 -28.94 -20.44 6.17
CA TRP A 50 -28.65 -19.72 4.95
C TRP A 50 -28.10 -18.33 5.29
N SER A 51 -26.81 -18.29 5.66
CA SER A 51 -26.02 -17.08 5.45
C SER A 51 -25.80 -16.93 3.95
N PRO A 52 -25.86 -15.71 3.39
CA PRO A 52 -25.23 -15.46 2.10
C PRO A 52 -23.78 -15.98 2.22
N ASN A 53 -23.47 -17.05 1.50
CA ASN A 53 -22.09 -17.49 1.37
C ASN A 53 -21.38 -16.35 0.64
N PHE A 54 -20.45 -15.69 1.31
CA PHE A 54 -19.77 -14.49 0.82
C PHE A 54 -18.83 -14.82 -0.35
N TRP A 55 -19.40 -15.16 -1.50
CA TRP A 55 -18.69 -15.43 -2.74
C TRP A 55 -17.75 -14.29 -3.06
N ARG A 56 -18.16 -13.03 -2.82
CA ARG A 56 -17.26 -11.88 -2.93
C ARG A 56 -16.00 -12.01 -2.06
N LYS A 57 -16.13 -12.35 -0.78
CA LYS A 57 -14.98 -12.43 0.13
C LYS A 57 -14.01 -13.53 -0.29
N ASP A 58 -14.53 -14.70 -0.65
CA ASP A 58 -13.71 -15.81 -1.16
C ASP A 58 -12.98 -15.41 -2.45
N LEU A 59 -13.68 -14.73 -3.36
CA LEU A 59 -13.06 -14.22 -4.59
C LEU A 59 -11.97 -13.19 -4.30
N GLU A 60 -12.25 -12.22 -3.42
CA GLU A 60 -11.31 -11.18 -3.02
C GLU A 60 -10.07 -11.80 -2.38
N GLU A 61 -10.23 -12.81 -1.51
CA GLU A 61 -9.13 -13.52 -0.89
C GLU A 61 -8.26 -14.24 -1.94
N LYS A 62 -8.88 -14.95 -2.89
CA LYS A 62 -8.16 -15.64 -3.97
C LYS A 62 -7.45 -14.67 -4.91
N LEU A 63 -8.09 -13.55 -5.24
CA LEU A 63 -7.47 -12.48 -6.01
C LEU A 63 -6.27 -11.89 -5.28
N ILE A 64 -6.39 -11.60 -3.99
CA ILE A 64 -5.29 -11.09 -3.16
C ILE A 64 -4.15 -12.10 -3.13
N GLN A 65 -4.44 -13.39 -2.90
CA GLN A 65 -3.42 -14.46 -2.91
C GLN A 65 -2.70 -14.53 -4.26
N TYR A 66 -3.44 -14.49 -5.36
CA TYR A 66 -2.86 -14.49 -6.70
C TYR A 66 -1.98 -13.27 -6.94
N MET A 67 -2.48 -12.06 -6.65
CA MET A 67 -1.71 -10.82 -6.87
C MET A 67 -0.46 -10.80 -6.01
N SER A 68 -0.55 -11.18 -4.75
CA SER A 68 0.59 -11.25 -3.85
C SER A 68 1.65 -12.25 -4.33
N ALA A 69 1.25 -13.34 -4.98
CA ALA A 69 2.20 -14.29 -5.59
C ALA A 69 2.89 -13.75 -6.85
N GLN A 70 2.31 -12.74 -7.52
CA GLN A 70 2.93 -12.07 -8.67
C GLN A 70 3.89 -10.94 -8.26
N ILE A 71 3.81 -10.48 -7.02
CA ILE A 71 4.71 -9.46 -6.50
C ILE A 71 6.12 -10.07 -6.39
N PRO A 72 7.16 -9.43 -6.97
CA PRO A 72 8.54 -9.87 -6.80
C PRO A 72 8.88 -10.03 -5.31
N LEU A 73 9.62 -11.10 -4.99
CA LEU A 73 10.07 -11.32 -3.62
C LEU A 73 11.19 -10.33 -3.28
N PHE A 74 11.02 -9.61 -2.16
CA PHE A 74 12.12 -8.82 -1.61
C PHE A 74 13.06 -9.71 -0.82
N VAL A 75 14.28 -9.91 -1.31
CA VAL A 75 15.33 -10.66 -0.60
C VAL A 75 16.35 -9.65 -0.05
N SER A 76 16.28 -9.34 1.25
CA SER A 76 17.31 -8.56 1.93
C SER A 76 18.54 -9.43 2.21
N SER A 77 19.74 -8.92 1.91
CA SER A 77 21.02 -9.59 2.16
C SER A 77 21.86 -8.95 3.29
N SER A 78 21.25 -8.09 4.11
CA SER A 78 21.86 -7.30 5.20
C SER A 78 22.81 -6.15 4.79
N ASN A 79 22.74 -5.08 5.58
CA ASN A 79 23.58 -3.87 5.69
C ASN A 79 23.71 -2.98 4.44
N THR A 80 23.14 -3.37 3.30
CA THR A 80 23.11 -2.59 2.03
C THR A 80 21.67 -2.41 1.53
N ASP A 81 20.74 -2.35 2.47
CA ASP A 81 19.32 -2.62 2.23
C ASP A 81 18.60 -1.48 1.49
N ASP A 82 19.12 -0.25 1.50
CA ASP A 82 18.47 0.90 0.84
C ASP A 82 18.54 0.81 -0.70
N ASN A 83 19.66 0.35 -1.24
CA ASN A 83 19.81 0.17 -2.70
C ASN A 83 19.01 -1.04 -3.19
N ALA A 84 18.97 -2.13 -2.40
CA ALA A 84 18.12 -3.28 -2.67
C ALA A 84 16.64 -2.87 -2.65
N LEU A 85 16.23 -2.07 -1.66
CA LEU A 85 14.88 -1.53 -1.57
C LEU A 85 14.55 -0.62 -2.76
N LYS A 86 15.43 0.31 -3.14
CA LYS A 86 15.26 1.14 -4.34
C LYS A 86 15.11 0.29 -5.60
N GLN A 87 15.94 -0.74 -5.74
CA GLN A 87 15.88 -1.64 -6.88
C GLN A 87 14.56 -2.40 -6.93
N HIS A 88 14.14 -2.93 -5.79
CA HIS A 88 12.86 -3.62 -5.63
C HIS A 88 11.66 -2.72 -5.94
N LEU A 89 11.66 -1.47 -5.45
CA LEU A 89 10.63 -0.47 -5.76
C LEU A 89 10.59 -0.14 -7.27
N ARG A 90 11.75 -0.11 -7.94
CA ARG A 90 11.82 0.02 -9.41
C ARG A 90 11.22 -1.20 -10.12
N GLU A 91 11.48 -2.41 -9.63
CA GLU A 91 10.91 -3.63 -10.21
C GLU A 91 9.39 -3.67 -10.07
N LEU A 92 8.85 -3.22 -8.93
CA LEU A 92 7.41 -3.02 -8.76
C LEU A 92 6.86 -2.05 -9.82
N GLU A 93 7.54 -0.93 -10.02
CA GLU A 93 7.16 0.11 -10.99
C GLU A 93 7.19 -0.43 -12.44
N THR A 94 8.21 -1.20 -12.82
CA THR A 94 8.41 -1.61 -14.23
C THR A 94 7.80 -2.94 -14.62
N ALA A 95 7.58 -3.85 -13.67
CA ALA A 95 7.11 -5.22 -13.98
C ALA A 95 5.73 -5.50 -13.38
N PHE A 96 5.56 -5.24 -12.08
CA PHE A 96 4.31 -5.59 -11.39
C PHE A 96 3.16 -4.67 -11.82
N LEU A 97 3.32 -3.34 -11.73
CA LEU A 97 2.24 -2.41 -12.05
C LEU A 97 1.73 -2.53 -13.50
N PRO A 98 2.59 -2.60 -14.54
CA PRO A 98 2.12 -2.77 -15.92
C PRO A 98 1.36 -4.09 -16.12
N SER A 99 1.72 -5.15 -15.40
CA SER A 99 1.02 -6.44 -15.49
C SER A 99 -0.41 -6.37 -14.95
N LEU A 100 -0.67 -5.53 -13.95
CA LEU A 100 -2.01 -5.32 -13.40
C LEU A 100 -2.88 -4.51 -14.37
N GLU A 101 -2.28 -3.48 -14.97
CA GLU A 101 -2.95 -2.63 -15.95
C GLU A 101 -3.38 -3.41 -17.19
N HIS A 102 -2.49 -4.22 -17.76
CA HIS A 102 -2.79 -5.02 -18.95
C HIS A 102 -4.02 -5.93 -18.76
N ARG A 103 -4.22 -6.44 -17.54
CA ARG A 103 -5.34 -7.32 -17.22
C ARG A 103 -6.62 -6.56 -16.88
N SER A 104 -6.53 -5.27 -16.53
CA SER A 104 -7.65 -4.48 -16.02
C SER A 104 -8.80 -4.30 -17.01
N ASP A 105 -8.51 -4.24 -18.31
CA ASP A 105 -9.51 -4.03 -19.35
C ASP A 105 -10.52 -5.19 -19.40
N VAL A 106 -10.04 -6.43 -19.27
CA VAL A 106 -10.91 -7.63 -19.24
C VAL A 106 -11.84 -7.60 -18.02
N PHE A 107 -11.33 -7.20 -16.85
CA PHE A 107 -12.15 -7.06 -15.63
C PHE A 107 -13.12 -5.87 -15.71
N LYS A 108 -12.76 -4.82 -16.44
CA LYS A 108 -13.65 -3.68 -16.72
C LYS A 108 -14.83 -4.08 -17.59
N GLU A 109 -14.59 -4.80 -18.67
CA GLU A 109 -15.64 -5.31 -19.55
C GLU A 109 -16.55 -6.33 -18.83
N ALA A 110 -16.01 -7.06 -17.86
CA ALA A 110 -16.75 -7.98 -17.00
C ALA A 110 -17.53 -7.31 -15.86
N GLY A 111 -17.38 -5.99 -15.64
CA GLY A 111 -17.99 -5.29 -14.51
C GLY A 111 -17.39 -5.64 -13.14
N LEU A 112 -16.15 -6.15 -13.14
CA LEU A 112 -15.38 -6.59 -11.96
C LEU A 112 -14.21 -5.65 -11.62
N LEU A 113 -14.04 -4.54 -12.37
CA LEU A 113 -12.90 -3.62 -12.20
C LEU A 113 -12.72 -3.13 -10.77
N VAL A 114 -13.81 -2.81 -10.07
CA VAL A 114 -13.74 -2.31 -8.68
C VAL A 114 -13.13 -3.38 -7.77
N THR A 115 -13.66 -4.61 -7.80
CA THR A 115 -13.12 -5.73 -7.01
C THR A 115 -11.67 -6.01 -7.37
N TYR A 116 -11.37 -6.06 -8.67
CA TYR A 116 -10.00 -6.27 -9.16
C TYR A 116 -9.02 -5.21 -8.64
N ALA A 117 -9.36 -3.94 -8.80
CA ALA A 117 -8.56 -2.82 -8.32
C ALA A 117 -8.37 -2.88 -6.80
N CYS A 118 -9.45 -3.08 -6.03
CA CYS A 118 -9.38 -3.21 -4.57
C CYS A 118 -8.43 -4.32 -4.12
N CYS A 119 -8.46 -5.49 -4.77
CA CYS A 119 -7.53 -6.58 -4.46
C CYS A 119 -6.08 -6.24 -4.81
N CYS A 120 -5.84 -5.62 -5.97
CA CYS A 120 -4.51 -5.15 -6.36
C CYS A 120 -3.94 -4.17 -5.32
N HIS A 121 -4.77 -3.23 -4.87
CA HIS A 121 -4.41 -2.27 -3.83
C HIS A 121 -4.12 -2.92 -2.49
N ALA A 122 -4.94 -3.87 -2.06
CA ALA A 122 -4.76 -4.60 -0.81
C ALA A 122 -3.43 -5.37 -0.84
N SER A 123 -3.13 -6.07 -1.93
CA SER A 123 -1.86 -6.79 -2.10
C SER A 123 -0.65 -5.85 -2.11
N LEU A 124 -0.70 -4.75 -2.87
CA LEU A 124 0.38 -3.77 -2.91
C LEU A 124 0.58 -3.12 -1.53
N SER A 125 -0.49 -2.69 -0.88
CA SER A 125 -0.44 -2.08 0.45
C SER A 125 0.13 -3.03 1.50
N ALA A 126 -0.29 -4.30 1.47
CA ALA A 126 0.23 -5.34 2.36
C ALA A 126 1.73 -5.57 2.11
N HIS A 127 2.15 -5.61 0.84
CA HIS A 127 3.56 -5.76 0.49
C HIS A 127 4.42 -4.59 0.95
N LEU A 128 4.04 -3.35 0.63
CA LEU A 128 4.77 -2.15 1.09
C LEU A 128 4.79 -2.06 2.62
N SER A 129 3.72 -2.53 3.27
CA SER A 129 3.70 -2.65 4.73
C SER A 129 4.75 -3.67 5.20
N SER A 130 4.84 -4.84 4.57
CA SER A 130 5.84 -5.87 4.93
C SER A 130 7.28 -5.40 4.77
N LEU A 131 7.57 -4.53 3.80
CA LEU A 131 8.89 -3.92 3.61
C LEU A 131 9.29 -3.00 4.79
N THR A 132 8.30 -2.48 5.52
CA THR A 132 8.47 -1.49 6.61
C THR A 132 8.04 -2.01 7.99
N ASP A 133 7.41 -3.19 8.07
CA ASP A 133 6.94 -3.81 9.33
C ASP A 133 8.06 -4.51 10.10
N ASN A 134 9.26 -4.58 9.53
CA ASN A 134 10.38 -5.21 10.21
C ASN A 134 10.83 -4.32 11.39
N ASN A 135 11.06 -4.92 12.57
CA ASN A 135 11.49 -4.22 13.79
C ASN A 135 12.82 -3.45 13.64
N HIS A 136 13.47 -3.56 12.48
CA HIS A 136 14.74 -2.94 12.13
C HIS A 136 14.64 -1.96 10.95
N CYS A 137 13.44 -1.65 10.46
CA CYS A 137 13.29 -0.70 9.36
C CYS A 137 13.77 0.68 9.79
N SER A 138 14.67 1.28 8.99
CA SER A 138 15.22 2.60 9.26
C SER A 138 14.31 3.71 8.74
N PHE A 139 14.51 4.92 9.25
CA PHE A 139 13.85 6.13 8.76
C PHE A 139 14.03 6.30 7.24
N ILE A 140 15.24 6.06 6.72
CA ILE A 140 15.53 6.20 5.29
C ILE A 140 14.75 5.17 4.46
N GLN A 141 14.63 3.93 4.93
CA GLN A 141 13.85 2.91 4.24
C GLN A 141 12.36 3.26 4.19
N CYS A 142 11.79 3.69 5.33
CA CYS A 142 10.42 4.20 5.36
C CYS A 142 10.24 5.40 4.41
N LEU A 143 11.22 6.31 4.36
CA LEU A 143 11.19 7.50 3.52
C LEU A 143 11.20 7.13 2.03
N LEU A 144 11.99 6.12 1.63
CA LEU A 144 12.03 5.64 0.25
C LEU A 144 10.68 5.03 -0.19
N VAL A 145 10.04 4.25 0.68
CA VAL A 145 8.72 3.67 0.39
C VAL A 145 7.64 4.76 0.33
N TYR A 146 7.71 5.74 1.21
CA TYR A 146 6.82 6.90 1.21
C TYR A 146 7.00 7.74 -0.06
N GLU A 147 8.24 8.10 -0.42
CA GLU A 147 8.58 8.86 -1.62
C GLU A 147 8.09 8.14 -2.89
N TRP A 148 8.32 6.83 -2.99
CA TRP A 148 7.82 6.03 -4.09
C TRP A 148 6.29 6.06 -4.17
N SER A 149 5.60 5.89 -3.04
CA SER A 149 4.13 5.95 -2.97
C SER A 149 3.59 7.32 -3.40
N LEU A 150 4.25 8.39 -2.97
CA LEU A 150 3.92 9.77 -3.34
C LEU A 150 4.15 10.03 -4.83
N LYS A 151 5.26 9.53 -5.39
CA LYS A 151 5.55 9.59 -6.82
C LYS A 151 4.46 8.89 -7.62
N MET A 152 4.05 7.68 -7.22
CA MET A 152 2.99 6.94 -7.89
C MET A 152 1.65 7.69 -7.88
N HIS A 153 1.30 8.32 -6.76
CA HIS A 153 0.11 9.17 -6.67
C HIS A 153 0.17 10.41 -7.57
N LYS A 154 1.32 11.09 -7.63
CA LYS A 154 1.51 12.26 -8.50
C LYS A 154 1.42 11.86 -9.98
N SER A 155 2.10 10.80 -10.39
CA SER A 155 2.06 10.29 -11.77
C SER A 155 0.64 9.88 -12.20
N GLY A 156 -0.16 9.33 -11.29
CA GLY A 156 -1.58 9.01 -11.55
C GLY A 156 -2.51 10.22 -11.61
N SER A 157 -2.09 11.37 -11.06
CA SER A 157 -2.84 12.64 -11.05
C SER A 157 -2.45 13.58 -12.20
N GLU A 158 -1.20 13.53 -12.67
CA GLU A 158 -0.67 14.40 -13.73
C GLU A 158 -1.16 14.07 -15.14
N THR A 159 -1.85 12.95 -15.35
CA THR A 159 -2.54 12.63 -16.61
C THR A 159 -3.67 13.60 -16.98
N CYS A 160 -4.04 14.54 -16.10
CA CYS A 160 -5.05 15.56 -16.38
C CYS A 160 -4.54 16.87 -17.00
N VAL A 161 -3.22 17.12 -17.17
CA VAL A 161 -2.74 18.49 -17.54
C VAL A 161 -1.78 18.59 -18.75
N ARG A 162 -1.62 17.58 -19.62
CA ARG A 162 -0.88 17.78 -20.89
C ARG A 162 -1.51 17.11 -22.12
N PRO A 163 -1.77 17.85 -23.21
CA PRO A 163 -2.24 17.26 -24.45
C PRO A 163 -1.06 16.85 -25.35
N ARG A 164 -0.82 15.54 -25.53
CA ARG A 164 -0.56 14.90 -26.84
C ARG A 164 -0.14 13.43 -26.74
N GLN A 165 -0.93 12.60 -27.42
CA GLN A 165 -0.51 11.53 -28.34
C GLN A 165 0.29 10.34 -27.81
N THR A 166 -0.35 9.55 -26.96
CA THR A 166 -0.33 8.06 -26.96
C THR A 166 -1.58 7.60 -26.18
N PRO A 167 -2.21 6.45 -26.47
CA PRO A 167 -3.40 6.01 -25.75
C PRO A 167 -3.01 5.72 -24.29
N GLN A 168 -3.39 6.62 -23.40
CA GLN A 168 -3.27 6.48 -21.96
C GLN A 168 -4.26 5.41 -21.49
N HIS A 169 -3.81 4.16 -21.45
CA HIS A 169 -4.28 3.23 -20.44
C HIS A 169 -3.48 3.60 -19.21
N ASN A 170 -4.11 4.33 -18.29
CA ASN A 170 -3.66 4.45 -16.91
C ASN A 170 -4.86 3.98 -16.10
N LEU A 171 -4.77 2.78 -15.54
CA LEU A 171 -5.63 2.32 -14.46
C LEU A 171 -5.49 3.38 -13.35
N PRO A 172 -6.52 4.22 -13.09
CA PRO A 172 -6.50 5.00 -11.88
C PRO A 172 -6.73 3.98 -10.78
N LEU A 173 -5.63 3.41 -10.29
CA LEU A 173 -5.53 2.97 -8.91
C LEU A 173 -6.24 4.08 -8.13
N ASP A 174 -7.42 3.78 -7.59
CA ASP A 174 -8.35 4.79 -7.06
C ASP A 174 -7.54 5.78 -6.23
N VAL A 175 -7.64 7.07 -6.55
CA VAL A 175 -6.87 8.13 -5.90
C VAL A 175 -7.00 7.99 -4.37
N GLN A 176 -8.17 7.56 -3.89
CA GLN A 176 -8.41 7.28 -2.47
C GLN A 176 -7.57 6.12 -1.92
N CYS A 177 -7.35 5.06 -2.69
CA CYS A 177 -6.51 3.93 -2.29
C CYS A 177 -5.02 4.30 -2.23
N LEU A 178 -4.51 5.08 -3.20
CA LEU A 178 -3.13 5.58 -3.14
C LEU A 178 -2.93 6.53 -1.96
N VAL A 179 -3.89 7.43 -1.71
CA VAL A 179 -3.88 8.29 -0.51
C VAL A 179 -3.83 7.45 0.76
N ARG A 180 -4.61 6.36 0.86
CA ARG A 180 -4.55 5.46 2.02
C ARG A 180 -3.17 4.80 2.19
N ILE A 181 -2.53 4.39 1.11
CA ILE A 181 -1.17 3.84 1.16
C ILE A 181 -0.19 4.92 1.66
N ILE A 182 -0.25 6.14 1.09
CA ILE A 182 0.60 7.27 1.48
C ILE A 182 0.46 7.57 2.98
N LEU A 183 -0.77 7.70 3.48
CA LEU A 183 -1.03 7.98 4.89
C LEU A 183 -0.46 6.88 5.80
N LYS A 184 -0.66 5.61 5.45
CA LYS A 184 -0.13 4.48 6.22
C LYS A 184 1.41 4.47 6.23
N MET A 185 2.04 4.80 5.10
CA MET A 185 3.50 4.89 5.02
C MET A 185 4.03 6.12 5.78
N GLU A 186 3.28 7.23 5.79
CA GLU A 186 3.60 8.41 6.59
C GLU A 186 3.62 8.08 8.09
N GLU A 187 2.58 7.42 8.60
CA GLU A 187 2.54 6.99 10.01
C GLU A 187 3.75 6.14 10.39
N LYS A 188 4.14 5.19 9.53
CA LYS A 188 5.32 4.35 9.75
C LYS A 188 6.63 5.13 9.72
N LEU A 189 6.75 6.09 8.82
CA LEU A 189 7.90 6.97 8.72
C LEU A 189 8.06 7.83 9.98
N LEU A 190 6.96 8.42 10.47
CA LEU A 190 6.96 9.22 11.70
C LEU A 190 7.30 8.36 12.93
N ALA A 191 6.79 7.12 12.99
CA ALA A 191 7.15 6.17 14.05
C ALA A 191 8.64 5.79 14.01
N ALA A 192 9.22 5.59 12.83
CA ALA A 192 10.65 5.33 12.67
C ALA A 192 11.51 6.54 13.09
N ALA A 193 11.10 7.76 12.73
CA ALA A 193 11.77 8.99 13.17
C ALA A 193 11.82 9.08 14.70
N ARG A 194 10.65 8.92 15.35
CA ARG A 194 10.54 8.92 16.82
C ARG A 194 11.45 7.87 17.46
N LYS A 195 11.43 6.64 16.95
CA LYS A 195 12.23 5.54 17.48
C LYS A 195 13.73 5.82 17.40
N GLU A 196 14.22 6.34 16.28
CA GLU A 196 15.63 6.63 16.09
C GLU A 196 16.10 7.81 16.94
N VAL A 197 15.28 8.87 17.08
CA VAL A 197 15.57 9.99 17.99
C VAL A 197 15.60 9.51 19.45
N CYS A 198 14.62 8.71 19.88
CA CYS A 198 14.59 8.13 21.23
C CYS A 198 15.86 7.31 21.51
N LYS A 199 16.33 6.53 20.53
CA LYS A 199 17.58 5.77 20.63
C LYS A 199 18.79 6.70 20.76
N ALA A 200 18.87 7.74 19.93
CA ALA A 200 19.96 8.72 19.98
C ALA A 200 20.03 9.45 21.33
N LEU A 201 18.87 9.87 21.86
CA LEU A 201 18.76 10.50 23.19
C LEU A 201 19.25 9.55 24.29
N LYS A 202 18.78 8.30 24.30
CA LYS A 202 19.24 7.29 25.27
C LYS A 202 20.74 7.06 25.22
N GLU A 203 21.32 7.00 24.02
CA GLU A 203 22.76 6.84 23.84
C GLU A 203 23.54 8.09 24.26
N ALA A 204 22.92 9.28 24.16
CA ALA A 204 23.56 10.54 24.50
C ALA A 204 23.68 10.81 25.99
N PHE A 205 22.68 10.36 26.75
CA PHE A 205 22.64 10.47 28.21
C PHE A 205 23.08 9.18 28.91
N ASP A 206 23.71 8.26 28.17
CA ASP A 206 24.32 7.04 28.71
C ASP A 206 25.59 7.38 29.50
N ILE A 207 25.56 7.17 30.81
CA ILE A 207 26.63 7.53 31.76
C ILE A 207 27.93 6.75 31.47
N GLU A 208 27.84 5.61 30.79
CA GLU A 208 28.99 4.77 30.44
C GLU A 208 29.75 5.27 29.19
N LYS A 209 29.21 6.26 28.44
CA LYS A 209 29.80 6.77 27.20
C LYS A 209 30.35 8.20 27.37
N PRO A 210 31.45 8.55 26.66
CA PRO A 210 32.03 9.89 26.74
C PRO A 210 31.07 10.96 26.17
N PRO A 211 31.06 12.18 26.75
CA PRO A 211 30.16 13.27 26.39
C PRO A 211 30.56 13.89 25.04
N CYS A 212 30.16 13.25 23.95
CA CYS A 212 30.22 13.79 22.59
C CYS A 212 28.82 13.80 21.93
N ALA A 213 27.76 13.57 22.71
CA ALA A 213 26.51 13.07 22.18
C ALA A 213 25.44 14.13 21.90
N ASP A 214 25.57 15.34 22.45
CA ASP A 214 24.65 16.46 22.15
C ASP A 214 24.68 16.83 20.67
N ALA A 215 25.87 16.82 20.05
CA ALA A 215 26.04 17.06 18.62
C ALA A 215 25.40 15.96 17.76
N ALA A 216 25.42 14.71 18.24
CA ALA A 216 24.84 13.57 17.51
C ALA A 216 23.30 13.63 17.49
N VAL A 217 22.68 14.07 18.58
CA VAL A 217 21.21 14.27 18.63
C VAL A 217 20.80 15.38 17.67
N ILE A 218 21.47 16.54 17.71
CA ILE A 218 21.20 17.66 16.79
C ILE A 218 21.40 17.23 15.33
N GLN A 219 22.47 16.48 15.06
CA GLN A 219 22.76 15.98 13.72
C GLN A 219 21.66 15.04 13.22
N ILE A 220 21.21 14.09 14.02
CA ILE A 220 20.14 13.14 13.64
C ILE A 220 18.83 13.87 13.36
N LEU A 221 18.47 14.86 14.18
CA LEU A 221 17.29 15.70 13.95
C LEU A 221 17.40 16.44 12.61
N THR A 222 18.54 17.09 12.38
CA THR A 222 18.80 17.88 11.17
C THR A 222 18.74 16.99 9.92
N GLU A 223 19.45 15.87 9.92
CA GLU A 223 19.51 14.95 8.78
C GLU A 223 18.12 14.40 8.39
N LYS A 224 17.27 14.10 9.38
CA LYS A 224 15.92 13.57 9.14
C LYS A 224 14.98 14.62 8.58
N THR A 225 14.96 15.80 9.17
CA THR A 225 14.15 16.92 8.72
C THR A 225 14.57 17.33 7.30
N GLU A 226 15.87 17.43 7.03
CA GLU A 226 16.37 17.72 5.68
C GLU A 226 16.00 16.62 4.66
N ALA A 227 16.12 15.35 5.03
CA ALA A 227 15.74 14.24 4.16
C ALA A 227 14.24 14.26 3.85
N ALA A 228 13.38 14.53 4.84
CA ALA A 228 11.95 14.68 4.65
C ALA A 228 11.60 15.90 3.78
N TRP A 229 12.27 17.03 4.00
CA TRP A 229 12.10 18.26 3.22
C TRP A 229 12.37 18.06 1.73
N ARG A 230 13.39 17.27 1.38
CA ARG A 230 13.69 16.93 -0.03
C ARG A 230 12.54 16.20 -0.73
N VAL A 231 11.67 15.52 0.02
CA VAL A 231 10.49 14.82 -0.53
C VAL A 231 9.26 15.74 -0.55
N ASN A 232 8.96 16.38 0.59
CA ASN A 232 7.84 17.31 0.74
C ASN A 232 8.01 18.17 2.01
N GLU A 233 7.78 19.49 1.91
CA GLU A 233 7.78 20.42 3.03
C GLU A 233 6.81 20.02 4.16
N SER A 234 5.57 19.64 3.83
CA SER A 234 4.59 19.21 4.84
C SER A 234 5.04 17.96 5.60
N LEU A 235 5.82 17.07 4.97
CA LEU A 235 6.40 15.92 5.65
C LEU A 235 7.51 16.35 6.61
N SER A 236 8.33 17.31 6.20
CA SER A 236 9.39 17.90 7.04
C SER A 236 8.83 18.45 8.34
N GLU A 237 7.76 19.25 8.27
CA GLU A 237 7.11 19.82 9.45
C GLU A 237 6.60 18.73 10.41
N LYS A 238 5.99 17.67 9.87
CA LYS A 238 5.51 16.54 10.69
C LYS A 238 6.67 15.76 11.33
N VAL A 239 7.75 15.50 10.58
CA VAL A 239 8.94 14.83 11.09
C VAL A 239 9.59 15.66 12.19
N GLU A 240 9.75 16.96 11.98
CA GLU A 240 10.29 17.87 12.99
C GLU A 240 9.41 17.87 14.26
N ALA A 241 8.10 17.99 14.11
CA ALA A 241 7.16 17.99 15.23
C ALA A 241 7.26 16.70 16.08
N VAL A 242 7.24 15.51 15.46
CA VAL A 242 7.32 14.24 16.22
C VAL A 242 8.68 14.03 16.87
N CYS A 243 9.75 14.56 16.26
CA CYS A 243 11.09 14.48 16.84
C CYS A 243 11.21 15.40 18.06
N LEU A 244 10.73 16.65 17.97
CA LEU A 244 10.72 17.59 19.10
C LEU A 244 9.82 17.12 20.24
N GLU A 245 8.66 16.53 19.94
CA GLU A 245 7.77 15.93 20.94
C GLU A 245 8.49 14.81 21.71
N GLU A 246 9.26 13.96 21.01
CA GLU A 246 10.03 12.89 21.67
C GLU A 246 11.19 13.44 22.51
N CYS A 247 11.87 14.50 22.06
CA CYS A 247 12.87 15.20 22.88
C CYS A 247 12.25 15.78 24.15
N LEU A 248 11.09 16.43 24.07
CA LEU A 248 10.38 16.97 25.23
C LEU A 248 9.99 15.86 26.20
N ARG A 249 9.39 14.77 25.70
CA ARG A 249 9.02 13.59 26.49
C ARG A 249 10.22 12.96 27.22
N PHE A 250 11.41 13.01 26.62
CA PHE A 250 12.62 12.47 27.23
C PHE A 250 13.15 13.34 28.38
N LEU A 251 12.89 14.66 28.34
CA LEU A 251 13.32 15.62 29.36
C LEU A 251 12.38 15.67 30.58
N GLU A 252 11.14 15.22 30.42
CA GLU A 252 10.13 15.08 31.47
C GLU A 252 10.37 13.84 32.36
#